data_AF-A0A954HEZ3-F1
#
_entry.id   AF-A0A954HEZ3-F1
#
_cell.length_a   1.000
_cell.length_b   1.000
_cell.length_c   1.000
_cell.angle_alpha   90.00
_cell.angle_beta   90.00
_cell.angle_gamma   90.00
#
_symmetry.space_group_name_H-M   'P 1'
#
loop_
_entity.id
_entity.type
_entity.pdbx_description
1 polymer ?
#
loop_
_entity_poly.entity_id
_entity_poly.type
_entity_poly.pdbx_seq_one_letter_code
_entity_poly.pdbx_strand_id
1 'polypeptide(L)'
;WAVFPLVRLRPEQVIGSMIQSTNIHTVDQNSHLIIRILRFARENDFVREFGDPGVDELQDRVGTIPQALLRMNGNLSRELTEPGGLLAPGRIASVSPTPEAAVNTAFMACLSRNATTKEIAYFAEHERWEKDRGQEIQDLYWTLFNSPEFSWNH
;
A
#
# COMPACT_ATOMS: atom_id res chain seq x y z
N TRP A 1 -21.10 13.84 -21.69
CA TRP A 1 -19.90 13.51 -20.91
C TRP A 1 -20.28 13.67 -19.46
N ALA A 2 -20.51 12.58 -18.73
CA ALA A 2 -20.79 12.67 -17.31
C ALA A 2 -19.44 12.88 -16.62
N VAL A 3 -19.24 14.05 -16.01
CA VAL A 3 -18.09 14.32 -15.15
C VAL A 3 -18.34 13.52 -13.87
N PHE A 4 -17.75 12.33 -13.78
CA PHE A 4 -17.66 11.67 -12.49
C PHE A 4 -16.68 12.47 -11.64
N PRO A 5 -17.10 12.99 -10.47
CA PRO A 5 -16.17 13.64 -9.57
C PRO A 5 -15.09 12.64 -9.16
N LEU A 6 -13.84 13.09 -9.05
CA LEU A 6 -12.79 12.31 -8.40
C LEU A 6 -13.20 12.16 -6.94
N VAL A 7 -13.54 10.94 -6.52
CA VAL A 7 -13.90 10.62 -5.14
C VAL A 7 -12.80 9.74 -4.58
N ARG A 8 -12.37 10.04 -3.35
CA ARG A 8 -11.35 9.26 -2.66
C ARG A 8 -11.79 7.80 -2.49
N LEU A 9 -10.82 6.88 -2.44
CA LEU A 9 -11.09 5.47 -2.12
C LEU A 9 -11.78 5.34 -0.75
N ARG A 10 -12.84 4.54 -0.70
CA ARG A 10 -13.47 4.08 0.56
C ARG A 10 -12.50 3.22 1.37
N PRO A 11 -12.71 3.04 2.68
CA PRO A 11 -11.79 2.31 3.55
C PRO A 11 -11.50 0.90 3.05
N GLU A 12 -12.54 0.20 2.60
CA GLU A 12 -12.46 -1.14 2.03
C GLU A 12 -11.63 -1.14 0.74
N GLN A 13 -11.77 -0.08 -0.07
CA GLN A 13 -11.01 0.07 -1.30
C GLN A 13 -9.54 0.41 -1.02
N VAL A 14 -9.25 1.23 -0.01
CA VAL A 14 -7.88 1.52 0.44
C VAL A 14 -7.19 0.23 0.88
N ILE A 15 -7.84 -0.55 1.74
CA ILE A 15 -7.34 -1.86 2.19
C ILE A 15 -7.15 -2.80 1.01
N GLY A 16 -8.14 -2.89 0.12
CA GLY A 16 -8.09 -3.71 -1.09
C GLY A 16 -6.87 -3.36 -1.95
N SER A 17 -6.60 -2.07 -2.15
CA SER A 17 -5.44 -1.57 -2.89
C SER A 17 -4.12 -1.86 -2.17
N MET A 18 -4.06 -1.72 -0.83
CA MET A 18 -2.86 -2.08 -0.04
C MET A 18 -2.55 -3.57 -0.14
N ILE A 19 -3.57 -4.41 -0.06
CA ILE A 19 -3.42 -5.87 -0.20
C ILE A 19 -3.00 -6.22 -1.62
N GLN A 20 -3.61 -5.61 -2.65
CA GLN A 20 -3.27 -5.94 -4.03
C GLN A 20 -1.86 -5.49 -4.42
N SER A 21 -1.43 -4.30 -4.00
CA SER A 21 -0.09 -3.75 -4.26
C SER A 21 1.05 -4.53 -3.59
N THR A 22 0.74 -5.33 -2.57
CA THR A 22 1.69 -6.19 -1.86
C THR A 22 1.66 -7.64 -2.30
N ASN A 23 0.79 -8.01 -3.25
CA ASN A 23 0.73 -9.37 -3.78
C ASN A 23 1.30 -9.47 -5.20
N ILE A 24 2.12 -10.50 -5.45
CA ILE A 24 2.74 -10.74 -6.78
C ILE A 24 1.73 -11.29 -7.78
N HIS A 25 0.75 -12.04 -7.30
CA HIS A 25 -0.39 -12.48 -8.09
C HIS A 25 -1.61 -11.69 -7.66
N THR A 26 -2.49 -11.38 -8.61
CA THR A 26 -3.83 -10.87 -8.27
C THR A 26 -4.50 -11.84 -7.32
N VAL A 27 -4.96 -11.34 -6.16
CA VAL A 27 -5.70 -12.15 -5.20
C VAL A 27 -7.11 -12.36 -5.73
N ASP A 28 -7.24 -13.32 -6.64
CA ASP A 28 -8.49 -13.70 -7.30
C ASP A 28 -9.06 -15.01 -6.70
N GLN A 29 -10.22 -15.47 -7.18
CA GLN A 29 -10.91 -16.68 -6.75
C GLN A 29 -10.04 -17.95 -6.78
N ASN A 30 -8.97 -17.95 -7.57
CA ASN A 30 -7.98 -19.03 -7.69
C ASN A 30 -6.89 -19.01 -6.59
N SER A 31 -6.90 -18.03 -5.69
CA SER A 31 -6.00 -18.01 -4.52
C SER A 31 -6.40 -19.05 -3.48
N HIS A 32 -5.43 -19.66 -2.79
CA HIS A 32 -5.70 -20.63 -1.73
C HIS A 32 -6.68 -20.07 -0.68
N LEU A 33 -7.67 -20.89 -0.31
CA LEU A 33 -8.79 -20.54 0.57
C LEU A 33 -8.33 -19.90 1.90
N ILE A 34 -7.19 -20.34 2.43
CA ILE A 34 -6.58 -19.84 3.67
C ILE A 34 -6.20 -18.35 3.54
N ILE A 35 -5.59 -17.95 2.42
CA ILE A 35 -5.20 -16.55 2.18
C ILE A 35 -6.46 -15.68 2.04
N ARG A 36 -7.50 -16.19 1.39
CA ARG A 36 -8.79 -15.49 1.25
C ARG A 36 -9.50 -15.30 2.60
N ILE A 37 -9.49 -16.30 3.46
CA ILE A 37 -10.09 -16.24 4.81
C ILE A 37 -9.31 -15.27 5.70
N LEU A 38 -7.98 -15.35 5.70
CA LEU A 38 -7.13 -14.42 6.46
C LEU A 38 -7.28 -12.97 5.99
N ARG A 39 -7.43 -12.76 4.67
CA ARG A 39 -7.74 -11.45 4.10
C ARG A 39 -9.10 -10.95 4.57
N PHE A 40 -10.15 -11.77 4.45
CA PHE A 40 -11.50 -11.40 4.86
C PHE A 40 -11.59 -11.05 6.34
N ALA A 41 -10.92 -11.83 7.21
CA ALA A 41 -10.85 -11.53 8.64
C ALA A 41 -10.16 -10.19 8.93
N ARG A 42 -9.00 -9.94 8.30
CA ARG A 42 -8.24 -8.69 8.49
C ARG A 42 -8.96 -7.46 7.93
N GLU A 43 -9.61 -7.60 6.78
CA GLU A 43 -10.43 -6.54 6.19
C GLU A 43 -11.62 -6.20 7.09
N ASN A 44 -12.30 -7.22 7.62
CA ASN A 44 -13.42 -7.03 8.54
C ASN A 44 -13.01 -6.41 9.89
N ASP A 45 -11.87 -6.82 10.45
CA ASP A 45 -11.34 -6.22 11.68
C ASP A 45 -10.97 -4.75 11.48
N PHE A 46 -10.33 -4.42 10.36
CA PHE A 46 -10.00 -3.04 10.04
C PHE A 46 -11.26 -2.21 9.80
N VAL A 47 -12.23 -2.67 9.02
CA VAL A 47 -13.49 -1.93 8.77
C VAL A 47 -14.23 -1.68 10.08
N ARG A 48 -14.25 -2.67 10.99
CA ARG A 48 -14.84 -2.53 12.32
C ARG A 48 -14.14 -1.48 13.17
N GLU A 49 -12.81 -1.36 13.06
CA GLU A 49 -12.01 -0.37 13.78
C GLU A 49 -12.03 1.03 13.11
N PHE A 50 -12.20 1.06 11.79
CA PHE A 50 -12.20 2.26 10.96
C PHE A 50 -13.54 3.00 10.98
N GLY A 51 -14.64 2.27 11.18
CA GLY A 51 -16.00 2.79 11.26
C GLY A 51 -16.59 3.14 9.89
N ASP A 52 -17.93 3.13 9.82
CA ASP A 52 -18.72 3.44 8.62
C ASP A 52 -18.95 4.97 8.50
N PRO A 53 -18.45 5.63 7.45
CA PRO A 53 -18.69 7.06 7.21
C PRO A 53 -20.15 7.39 6.82
N GLY A 54 -20.96 6.39 6.41
CA GLY A 54 -22.38 6.56 6.12
C GLY A 54 -22.68 7.62 5.06
N VAL A 55 -23.46 8.64 5.41
CA VAL A 55 -23.87 9.72 4.47
C VAL A 55 -22.73 10.67 4.09
N ASP A 56 -21.62 10.67 4.84
CA ASP A 56 -20.45 11.51 4.55
C ASP A 56 -19.48 10.88 3.53
N GLU A 57 -19.80 9.69 2.99
CA GLU A 57 -19.03 9.01 1.93
C GLU A 57 -18.83 9.86 0.67
N LEU A 58 -19.76 10.79 0.39
CA LEU A 58 -19.73 11.65 -0.79
C LEU A 58 -19.03 13.00 -0.53
N GLN A 59 -18.56 13.24 0.69
CA GLN A 59 -17.83 14.48 1.00
C GLN A 59 -16.39 14.40 0.51
N ASP A 60 -15.90 15.52 -0.04
CA ASP A 60 -14.51 15.70 -0.47
C ASP A 60 -13.51 15.78 0.71
N ARG A 61 -13.98 15.57 1.94
CA ARG A 61 -13.14 15.66 3.14
C ARG A 61 -12.25 14.44 3.26
N VAL A 62 -10.97 14.73 3.48
CA VAL A 62 -9.96 13.79 3.95
C VAL A 62 -10.57 13.02 5.12
N GLY A 63 -10.54 11.68 5.06
CA GLY A 63 -10.97 10.82 6.18
C GLY A 63 -10.44 11.33 7.53
N THR A 64 -11.10 10.94 8.62
CA THR A 64 -10.84 11.55 9.93
C THR A 64 -9.39 11.33 10.38
N ILE A 65 -8.89 12.18 11.29
CA ILE A 65 -7.54 12.00 11.89
C ILE A 65 -7.36 10.57 12.44
N PRO A 66 -8.34 10.00 13.18
CA PRO A 66 -8.29 8.59 13.59
C PRO A 66 -8.11 7.60 12.44
N GLN A 67 -8.80 7.80 11.31
CA GLN A 67 -8.71 6.93 10.14
C GLN A 67 -7.32 6.97 9.49
N ALA A 68 -6.71 8.16 9.41
CA ALA A 68 -5.34 8.31 8.94
C ALA A 68 -4.34 7.64 9.90
N LEU A 69 -4.54 7.80 11.22
CA LEU A 69 -3.71 7.17 12.24
C LEU A 69 -3.84 5.64 12.26
N LEU A 70 -5.04 5.11 12.03
CA LEU A 70 -5.28 3.67 11.93
C LEU A 70 -4.58 3.09 10.69
N ARG A 71 -4.61 3.78 9.56
CA ARG A 71 -3.83 3.38 8.38
C ARG A 71 -2.32 3.44 8.66
N MET A 72 -1.83 4.49 9.30
CA MET A 72 -0.39 4.67 9.57
C MET A 72 0.16 3.68 10.59
N ASN A 73 -0.60 3.43 11.66
CA ASN A 73 -0.13 2.69 12.84
C ASN A 73 -0.78 1.31 13.00
N GLY A 74 -1.77 0.98 12.18
CA GLY A 74 -2.49 -0.28 12.26
C GLY A 74 -1.60 -1.48 11.90
N ASN A 75 -1.93 -2.63 12.49
CA ASN A 75 -1.18 -3.87 12.27
C ASN A 75 -1.11 -4.27 10.79
N LEU A 76 -2.17 -3.99 10.03
CA LEU A 76 -2.24 -4.30 8.61
C LEU A 76 -1.10 -3.65 7.81
N SER A 77 -0.84 -2.35 8.01
CA SER A 77 0.25 -1.65 7.30
C SER A 77 1.62 -2.24 7.62
N ARG A 78 1.82 -2.68 8.86
CA ARG A 78 3.07 -3.32 9.28
C ARG A 78 3.22 -4.70 8.65
N GLU A 79 2.19 -5.53 8.72
CA GLU A 79 2.19 -6.89 8.17
C GLU A 79 2.38 -6.92 6.65
N LEU A 80 1.75 -5.97 5.93
CA LEU A 80 1.84 -5.91 4.48
C LEU A 80 3.21 -5.43 3.98
N THR A 81 3.95 -4.68 4.80
CA THR A 81 5.24 -4.11 4.44
C THR A 81 6.43 -4.88 5.02
N GLU A 82 6.19 -5.95 5.79
CA GLU A 82 7.23 -6.69 6.51
C GLU A 82 8.26 -7.35 5.55
N PRO A 83 9.57 -7.13 5.80
CA PRO A 83 10.63 -7.71 4.99
C PRO A 83 10.85 -9.18 5.39
N GLY A 84 10.53 -10.11 4.48
CA GLY A 84 10.78 -11.54 4.67
C GLY A 84 9.62 -12.46 4.28
N GLY A 85 8.46 -11.89 3.95
CA GLY A 85 7.29 -12.65 3.50
C GLY A 85 7.32 -13.05 2.02
N LEU A 86 6.34 -13.87 1.63
CA LEU A 86 6.01 -14.19 0.23
C LEU A 86 5.42 -12.99 -0.54
N LEU A 87 5.27 -11.84 0.13
CA LEU A 87 4.69 -10.61 -0.40
C LEU A 87 5.69 -9.85 -1.29
N ALA A 88 5.17 -8.94 -2.12
CA ALA A 88 5.93 -8.15 -3.06
C ALA A 88 7.09 -7.36 -2.42
N PRO A 89 6.96 -6.71 -1.25
CA PRO A 89 8.06 -5.98 -0.62
C PRO A 89 9.29 -6.86 -0.36
N GLY A 90 9.09 -8.03 0.26
CA GLY A 90 10.15 -9.00 0.51
C GLY A 90 10.79 -9.52 -0.77
N ARG A 91 9.99 -9.78 -1.81
CA ARG A 91 10.51 -10.22 -3.10
C ARG A 91 11.31 -9.13 -3.80
N ILE A 92 10.82 -7.90 -3.86
CA ILE A 92 11.52 -6.74 -4.43
C ILE A 92 12.87 -6.58 -3.74
N ALA A 93 12.92 -6.71 -2.41
CA ALA A 93 14.17 -6.65 -1.65
C ALA A 93 15.18 -7.72 -2.08
N SER A 94 14.69 -8.93 -2.35
CA SER A 94 15.54 -10.06 -2.72
C SER A 94 16.01 -10.08 -4.18
N VAL A 95 15.19 -9.59 -5.14
CA VAL A 95 15.45 -9.79 -6.59
C VAL A 95 15.84 -8.52 -7.35
N SER A 96 15.56 -7.33 -6.82
CA SER A 96 15.86 -6.10 -7.56
C SER A 96 17.38 -5.92 -7.71
N PRO A 97 17.89 -5.61 -8.91
CA PRO A 97 19.33 -5.55 -9.16
C PRO A 97 20.00 -4.32 -8.52
N THR A 98 19.28 -3.20 -8.43
CA THR A 98 19.80 -1.94 -7.86
C THR A 98 18.75 -1.26 -6.96
N PRO A 99 19.15 -0.30 -6.10
CA PRO A 99 18.20 0.53 -5.33
C PRO A 99 17.19 1.25 -6.22
N GLU A 100 17.62 1.83 -7.35
CA GLU A 100 16.74 2.56 -8.28
C GLU A 100 15.70 1.64 -8.91
N ALA A 101 16.10 0.41 -9.26
CA ALA A 101 15.17 -0.60 -9.78
C ALA A 101 14.15 -1.02 -8.71
N ALA A 102 14.56 -1.15 -7.45
CA ALA A 102 13.66 -1.46 -6.35
C ALA A 102 12.65 -0.32 -6.12
N VAL A 103 13.12 0.94 -6.11
CA VAL A 103 12.26 2.13 -5.99
C VAL A 103 11.24 2.17 -7.12
N ASN A 104 11.67 2.06 -8.37
CA ASN A 104 10.75 2.04 -9.51
C ASN A 104 9.72 0.92 -9.43
N THR A 105 10.13 -0.27 -8.99
CA THR A 105 9.21 -1.41 -8.85
C THR A 105 8.17 -1.15 -7.76
N ALA A 106 8.57 -0.58 -6.62
CA ALA A 106 7.65 -0.22 -5.53
C ALA A 106 6.67 0.87 -5.96
N PHE A 107 7.12 1.90 -6.69
CA PHE A 107 6.26 2.93 -7.27
C PHE A 107 5.26 2.36 -8.28
N MET A 108 5.70 1.46 -9.16
CA MET A 108 4.81 0.78 -10.10
C MET A 108 3.79 -0.10 -9.37
N ALA A 109 4.19 -0.80 -8.31
CA ALA A 109 3.29 -1.66 -7.53
C ALA A 109 2.25 -0.87 -6.71
N CYS A 110 2.63 0.28 -6.15
CA CYS A 110 1.76 1.05 -5.26
C CYS A 110 0.96 2.15 -5.97
N LEU A 111 1.55 2.79 -6.99
CA LEU A 111 1.03 4.00 -7.64
C LEU A 111 0.81 3.83 -9.15
N SER A 112 1.08 2.63 -9.71
CA SER A 112 0.87 2.34 -11.14
C SER A 112 1.64 3.26 -12.09
N ARG A 113 2.74 3.88 -11.62
CA ARG A 113 3.62 4.76 -12.39
C ARG A 113 5.09 4.54 -12.04
N ASN A 114 5.99 4.97 -12.93
CA ASN A 114 7.42 5.02 -12.60
C ASN A 114 7.73 6.16 -11.62
N ALA A 115 8.78 5.98 -10.84
CA ALA A 115 9.31 7.05 -10.01
C ALA A 115 9.99 8.12 -10.88
N THR A 116 9.85 9.37 -10.50
CA THR A 116 10.56 10.49 -11.14
C THR A 116 12.04 10.48 -10.74
N THR A 117 12.88 11.16 -11.50
CA THR A 117 14.32 11.26 -11.20
C THR A 117 14.60 11.81 -9.80
N LYS A 118 13.77 12.74 -9.32
CA LYS A 118 13.89 13.30 -7.96
C LYS A 118 13.52 12.29 -6.87
N GLU A 119 12.45 11.52 -7.09
CA GLU A 119 12.04 10.47 -6.17
C GLU A 119 13.07 9.34 -6.12
N ILE A 120 13.62 8.94 -7.26
CA ILE A 120 14.71 7.95 -7.33
C ILE A 120 15.92 8.46 -6.56
N ALA A 121 16.38 9.68 -6.80
CA ALA A 121 17.52 10.24 -6.08
C ALA A 121 17.26 10.27 -4.57
N TYR A 122 16.07 10.72 -4.15
CA TYR A 122 15.72 10.77 -2.73
C TYR A 122 15.72 9.38 -2.08
N PHE A 123 15.08 8.39 -2.69
CA PHE A 123 14.93 7.07 -2.08
C PHE A 123 16.15 6.18 -2.27
N ALA A 124 16.85 6.22 -3.40
CA ALA A 124 17.97 5.33 -3.72
C ALA A 124 19.30 5.72 -3.05
N GLU A 125 19.46 6.99 -2.63
CA GLU A 125 20.70 7.48 -1.99
C GLU A 125 20.84 7.08 -0.51
N HIS A 126 19.84 6.41 0.09
CA HIS A 126 19.91 6.00 1.49
C HIS A 126 21.00 4.93 1.72
N GLU A 127 21.95 5.21 2.63
CA GLU A 127 23.04 4.29 3.00
C GLU A 127 22.53 2.91 3.49
N ARG A 128 21.30 2.86 3.99
CA ARG A 128 20.67 1.63 4.47
C ARG A 128 20.37 0.62 3.36
N TRP A 129 20.38 0.98 2.07
CA TRP A 129 20.25 0.00 0.99
C TRP A 129 21.34 -1.09 1.04
N GLU A 130 22.53 -0.74 1.54
CA GLU A 130 23.64 -1.69 1.71
C GLU A 130 23.56 -2.47 3.03
N LYS A 131 22.96 -1.86 4.07
CA LYS A 131 22.93 -2.41 5.45
C LYS A 131 21.70 -3.27 5.72
N ASP A 132 20.53 -2.79 5.31
CA ASP A 132 19.23 -3.42 5.54
C ASP A 132 18.23 -3.02 4.46
N ARG A 133 18.37 -3.66 3.30
CA ARG A 133 17.49 -3.47 2.14
C ARG A 133 16.03 -3.82 2.42
N GLY A 134 15.80 -4.78 3.33
CA GLY A 134 14.45 -5.17 3.70
C GLY A 134 13.71 -4.03 4.38
N GLN A 135 14.34 -3.44 5.40
CA GLN A 135 13.78 -2.30 6.11
C GLN A 135 13.56 -1.08 5.18
N GLU A 136 14.49 -0.79 4.27
CA GLU A 136 14.32 0.32 3.33
C GLU A 136 13.11 0.17 2.43
N ILE A 137 12.85 -1.04 1.93
CA ILE A 137 11.67 -1.30 1.12
C ILE A 137 10.40 -1.26 1.96
N GLN A 138 10.45 -1.74 3.20
CA GLN A 138 9.34 -1.62 4.14
C GLN A 138 8.96 -0.14 4.36
N ASP A 139 9.94 0.70 4.66
CA ASP A 139 9.76 2.13 4.91
C ASP A 139 9.26 2.85 3.63
N LEU A 140 9.77 2.46 2.46
CA LEU A 140 9.29 2.95 1.16
C LEU A 140 7.82 2.60 0.93
N TYR A 141 7.42 1.34 1.10
CA TYR A 141 6.02 0.93 0.94
C TYR A 141 5.11 1.66 1.93
N TRP A 142 5.53 1.78 3.20
CA TRP A 142 4.78 2.54 4.21
C TRP A 142 4.59 4.00 3.80
N THR A 143 5.64 4.63 3.26
CA THR A 143 5.60 6.00 2.75
C THR A 143 4.61 6.15 1.59
N LEU A 144 4.65 5.21 0.64
CA LEU A 144 3.76 5.22 -0.52
C LEU A 144 2.30 5.03 -0.10
N PHE A 145 2.00 4.09 0.79
CA PHE A 145 0.63 3.85 1.32
C PHE A 145 0.04 5.06 2.04
N ASN A 146 0.89 5.86 2.67
CA ASN A 146 0.48 7.04 3.42
C ASN A 146 0.55 8.33 2.60
N SER A 147 0.99 8.27 1.35
CA SER A 147 0.99 9.40 0.44
C SER A 147 -0.43 9.84 0.04
N PRO A 148 -0.62 11.14 -0.32
CA PRO A 148 -1.89 11.59 -0.89
C PRO A 148 -2.25 10.82 -2.15
N GLU A 149 -1.27 10.58 -3.04
CA GLU A 149 -1.46 9.93 -4.35
C GLU A 149 -2.10 8.54 -4.23
N PHE A 150 -1.65 7.73 -3.27
CA PHE A 150 -2.21 6.40 -3.03
C PHE A 150 -3.70 6.44 -2.64
N SER A 151 -4.16 7.53 -2.03
CA SER A 151 -5.55 7.68 -1.60
C SER A 151 -6.53 7.91 -2.78
N TRP A 152 -5.99 8.22 -3.96
CA TRP A 152 -6.74 8.51 -5.19
C TRP A 152 -6.47 7.49 -6.30
N ASN A 153 -5.74 6.41 -5.98
CA ASN A 153 -5.31 5.42 -6.96
C ASN A 153 -6.51 4.52 -7.34
N HIS A 154 -7.11 4.78 -8.50
CA HIS A 154 -8.19 3.97 -9.10
C HIS A 154 -7.63 2.97 -10.11
#